data_AF-A0A5C6BE38-F1
#
_entry.id   AF-A0A5C6BE38-F1
#
_cell.length_a   1.000
_cell.length_b   1.000
_cell.length_c   1.000
_cell.angle_alpha   90.00
_cell.angle_beta   90.00
_cell.angle_gamma   90.00
#
_symmetry.space_group_name_H-M   'P 1'
#
loop_
_entity.id
_entity.type
_entity.pdbx_description
1 polymer ?
#
loop_
_entity_poly.entity_id
_entity_poly.type
_entity_poly.pdbx_seq_one_letter_code
_entity_poly.pdbx_strand_id
1 'polypeptide(L)'
;MLANTSLNNFVRCCIVVLVFCVSLITLPISTLADESIMDDTEKPAAGPRISIATEYGTLKIETFDPEITLRMEQGGKVVKLTDPQTKKTVQFDAVHGTMRLADQKAQALAAEFQFKRDKKIVARAWIKKSEPRLGFRDDFDKKYDPAWEIFNKAPTHISLTKQPGWLTITTQRGDLWHRHNNTKNIFLLKNPIADGGDFVLTTHIADFEPESDWNQAGLICYDDVDNYLAYTFQYDENQGGRSLCLVREEEAKDLPQAFLEVDRPLDGLWLRIIKRDNQYLVASSLDGQHYHITAVETWGNGEPLKVGLLATNGQSNADMIDASFDFFEITPIGKDQKRLFSDKLPK
;
A
#
# COMPACT_ATOMS: atom_id res chain seq x y z
N MET A 1 -64.12 19.69 -43.04
CA MET A 1 -63.69 20.81 -43.89
C MET A 1 -63.05 21.83 -42.96
N LEU A 2 -61.71 21.95 -43.04
CA LEU A 2 -60.82 23.06 -42.61
C LEU A 2 -60.96 23.61 -41.17
N ALA A 3 -59.98 23.36 -40.30
CA ALA A 3 -58.78 24.20 -40.03
C ALA A 3 -59.13 25.36 -39.07
N ASN A 4 -58.30 25.84 -38.12
CA ASN A 4 -56.86 25.93 -38.06
C ASN A 4 -56.46 26.52 -36.68
N THR A 5 -55.23 26.24 -36.20
CA THR A 5 -54.34 27.13 -35.37
C THR A 5 -54.83 27.61 -33.97
N SER A 6 -54.03 27.90 -32.95
CA SER A 6 -52.57 27.93 -32.70
C SER A 6 -52.37 28.34 -31.22
N LEU A 7 -51.49 27.62 -30.52
CA LEU A 7 -50.47 28.03 -29.53
C LEU A 7 -50.73 29.04 -28.36
N ASN A 8 -50.40 28.50 -27.17
CA ASN A 8 -49.48 28.97 -26.12
C ASN A 8 -49.89 29.97 -25.00
N ASN A 9 -50.02 29.34 -23.82
CA ASN A 9 -49.31 29.60 -22.55
C ASN A 9 -49.55 30.92 -21.80
N PHE A 10 -50.23 30.82 -20.64
CA PHE A 10 -49.68 31.22 -19.33
C PHE A 10 -50.60 30.66 -18.23
N VAL A 11 -50.12 29.69 -17.44
CA VAL A 11 -50.81 29.17 -16.25
C VAL A 11 -50.23 29.85 -15.01
N ARG A 12 -51.10 30.55 -14.27
CA ARG A 12 -50.93 30.85 -12.84
C ARG A 12 -51.35 29.62 -12.04
N CYS A 13 -50.49 29.22 -11.11
CA CYS A 13 -50.70 28.10 -10.19
C CYS A 13 -51.54 28.56 -8.98
N CYS A 14 -52.66 27.90 -8.71
CA CYS A 14 -53.26 27.74 -7.38
C CYS A 14 -54.21 26.53 -7.37
N ILE A 15 -53.67 25.41 -6.87
CA ILE A 15 -54.28 24.44 -5.94
C ILE A 15 -55.77 24.13 -6.11
N VAL A 16 -56.07 22.91 -6.59
CA VAL A 16 -57.20 22.09 -6.11
C VAL A 16 -56.73 20.63 -6.06
N VAL A 17 -56.86 20.02 -4.88
CA VAL A 17 -56.64 18.58 -4.64
C VAL A 17 -57.84 17.80 -5.18
N LEU A 18 -57.59 16.84 -6.06
CA LEU A 18 -58.57 15.83 -6.44
C LEU A 18 -57.86 14.49 -6.72
N VAL A 19 -58.32 13.49 -5.99
CA VAL A 19 -57.86 12.10 -6.01
C VAL A 19 -58.27 11.45 -7.35
N PHE A 20 -57.30 10.87 -8.07
CA PHE A 20 -57.55 9.83 -9.06
C PHE A 20 -56.43 8.78 -9.07
N CYS A 21 -56.86 7.53 -9.11
CA CYS A 21 -56.09 6.31 -9.17
C CYS A 21 -55.52 6.12 -10.59
N VAL A 22 -54.20 6.02 -10.77
CA VAL A 22 -53.57 5.38 -11.95
C VAL A 22 -52.25 4.74 -11.53
N SER A 23 -52.13 3.46 -11.84
CA SER A 23 -50.96 2.61 -11.73
C SER A 23 -49.73 3.17 -12.46
N LEU A 24 -48.57 3.17 -11.80
CA LEU A 24 -47.27 3.32 -12.45
C LEU A 24 -46.22 2.44 -11.76
N ILE A 25 -45.43 1.83 -12.61
CA ILE A 25 -44.50 0.73 -12.42
C ILE A 25 -43.39 1.10 -11.43
N THR A 26 -43.27 0.33 -10.35
CA THR A 26 -42.10 0.37 -9.46
C THR A 26 -40.94 -0.34 -10.14
N LEU A 27 -39.91 0.42 -10.53
CA LEU A 27 -38.58 -0.12 -10.79
C LEU A 27 -38.01 -0.63 -9.45
N PRO A 28 -37.50 -1.87 -9.37
CA PRO A 28 -36.91 -2.36 -8.14
C PRO A 28 -35.61 -1.60 -7.86
N ILE A 29 -35.53 -1.08 -6.63
CA ILE A 29 -34.30 -0.75 -5.94
C ILE A 29 -33.44 -2.02 -5.98
N SER A 30 -32.28 -1.94 -6.63
CA SER A 30 -31.30 -3.03 -6.64
C SER A 30 -30.78 -3.21 -5.22
N THR A 31 -31.37 -4.17 -4.51
CA THR A 31 -30.82 -4.75 -3.29
C THR A 31 -29.44 -5.28 -3.59
N LEU A 32 -28.48 -4.90 -2.73
CA LEU A 32 -27.15 -5.47 -2.64
C LEU A 32 -27.23 -6.99 -2.86
N ALA A 33 -26.42 -7.47 -3.81
CA ALA A 33 -26.32 -8.88 -4.13
C ALA A 33 -25.82 -9.65 -2.90
N ASP A 34 -26.77 -10.31 -2.25
CA ASP A 34 -26.72 -11.72 -1.87
C ASP A 34 -25.32 -12.21 -1.49
N GLU A 35 -24.93 -11.98 -0.23
CA GLU A 35 -24.07 -12.93 0.46
C GLU A 35 -24.80 -14.26 0.43
N SER A 36 -24.38 -15.17 -0.45
CA SER A 36 -24.91 -16.52 -0.47
C SER A 36 -24.63 -17.16 0.88
N ILE A 37 -25.63 -17.13 1.76
CA ILE A 37 -25.73 -17.90 2.98
C ILE A 37 -25.59 -19.36 2.56
N MET A 38 -24.41 -19.94 2.79
CA MET A 38 -24.23 -21.37 2.65
C MET A 38 -24.96 -22.06 3.80
N ASP A 39 -25.84 -22.99 3.44
CA ASP A 39 -26.53 -23.91 4.35
C ASP A 39 -25.51 -24.62 5.27
N ASP A 40 -25.57 -24.31 6.57
CA ASP A 40 -24.61 -24.74 7.60
C ASP A 40 -24.81 -26.21 8.05
N THR A 41 -25.67 -26.98 7.38
CA THR A 41 -26.12 -28.29 7.87
C THR A 41 -25.21 -29.49 7.51
N GLU A 42 -24.08 -29.30 6.84
CA GLU A 42 -23.20 -30.42 6.45
C GLU A 42 -21.68 -30.12 6.50
N LYS A 43 -21.24 -29.23 7.41
CA LYS A 43 -19.82 -28.85 7.52
C LYS A 43 -18.95 -30.03 7.98
N PRO A 44 -18.02 -30.55 7.15
CA PRO A 44 -17.11 -31.63 7.56
C PRO A 44 -16.16 -31.15 8.67
N ALA A 45 -15.63 -32.07 9.48
CA ALA A 45 -14.58 -31.77 10.46
C ALA A 45 -13.40 -31.08 9.75
N ALA A 46 -12.92 -29.95 10.27
CA ALA A 46 -11.89 -29.13 9.62
C ALA A 46 -10.61 -29.94 9.39
N GLY A 47 -10.23 -30.14 8.12
CA GLY A 47 -8.93 -30.73 7.77
C GLY A 47 -7.85 -29.66 7.52
N PRO A 48 -6.68 -30.04 6.98
CA PRO A 48 -5.55 -29.12 6.88
C PRO A 48 -5.87 -27.94 5.97
N ARG A 49 -5.55 -26.75 6.47
CA ARG A 49 -5.71 -25.48 5.76
C ARG A 49 -4.36 -25.00 5.27
N ILE A 50 -4.26 -24.82 3.96
CA ILE A 50 -3.07 -24.31 3.29
C ILE A 50 -3.38 -22.90 2.77
N SER A 51 -2.47 -21.98 3.00
CA SER A 51 -2.55 -20.59 2.53
C SER A 51 -1.33 -20.28 1.69
N ILE A 52 -1.54 -19.78 0.48
CA ILE A 52 -0.47 -19.40 -0.44
C ILE A 52 -0.71 -17.95 -0.85
N ALA A 53 0.27 -17.08 -0.60
CA ALA A 53 0.24 -15.69 -1.04
C ALA A 53 0.50 -15.61 -2.56
N THR A 54 -0.20 -14.70 -3.23
CA THR A 54 -0.17 -14.50 -4.68
C THR A 54 -0.34 -13.01 -4.98
N GLU A 55 0.06 -12.55 -6.16
CA GLU A 55 -0.11 -11.14 -6.57
C GLU A 55 -1.58 -10.67 -6.59
N TYR A 56 -2.55 -11.60 -6.55
CA TYR A 56 -3.99 -11.35 -6.66
C TYR A 56 -4.77 -11.68 -5.38
N GLY A 57 -4.08 -11.99 -4.28
CA GLY A 57 -4.66 -12.34 -2.98
C GLY A 57 -4.12 -13.64 -2.42
N THR A 58 -4.79 -14.20 -1.42
CA THR A 58 -4.38 -15.45 -0.78
C THR A 58 -5.20 -16.63 -1.33
N LEU A 59 -4.54 -17.58 -1.97
CA LEU A 59 -5.15 -18.87 -2.28
C LEU A 59 -5.32 -19.65 -0.96
N LYS A 60 -6.57 -20.03 -0.66
CA LYS A 60 -6.91 -20.87 0.48
C LYS A 60 -7.32 -22.24 -0.03
N ILE A 61 -6.74 -23.27 0.57
CA ILE A 61 -7.07 -24.66 0.29
C ILE A 61 -7.41 -25.32 1.62
N GLU A 62 -8.52 -26.04 1.66
CA GLU A 62 -8.88 -26.89 2.78
C GLU A 62 -9.20 -28.27 2.23
N THR A 63 -8.49 -29.28 2.72
CA THR A 63 -8.78 -30.67 2.39
C THR A 63 -9.48 -31.31 3.58
N PHE A 64 -10.43 -32.20 3.30
CA PHE A 64 -11.12 -33.02 4.30
C PHE A 64 -10.76 -34.50 4.14
N ASP A 65 -9.86 -34.78 3.21
CA ASP A 65 -9.32 -36.09 2.90
C ASP A 65 -7.78 -35.98 2.80
N PRO A 66 -7.03 -36.75 3.61
CA PRO A 66 -5.57 -36.76 3.56
C PRO A 66 -4.99 -37.33 2.26
N GLU A 67 -5.77 -38.05 1.43
CA GLU A 67 -5.30 -38.58 0.15
C GLU A 67 -5.19 -37.49 -0.95
N ILE A 68 -5.83 -36.33 -0.77
CA ILE A 68 -5.74 -35.23 -1.74
C ILE A 68 -4.29 -34.76 -1.85
N THR A 69 -3.76 -34.77 -3.08
CA THR A 69 -2.36 -34.40 -3.33
C THR A 69 -2.25 -32.95 -3.78
N LEU A 70 -1.31 -32.21 -3.17
CA LEU A 70 -0.93 -30.87 -3.57
C LEU A 70 0.49 -30.89 -4.17
N ARG A 71 0.67 -30.28 -5.34
CA ARG A 71 1.97 -30.12 -5.98
C ARG A 71 2.19 -28.68 -6.39
N MET A 72 3.37 -28.15 -6.12
CA MET A 72 3.84 -26.88 -6.64
C MET A 72 4.74 -27.14 -7.85
N GLU A 73 4.49 -26.44 -8.95
CA GLU A 73 5.24 -26.53 -10.19
C GLU A 73 5.71 -25.13 -10.61
N GLN A 74 6.63 -25.07 -11.58
CA GLN A 74 7.15 -23.82 -12.14
C GLN A 74 7.68 -22.84 -11.08
N GLY A 75 8.39 -23.36 -10.07
CA GLY A 75 8.92 -22.54 -8.98
C GLY A 75 7.85 -21.93 -8.07
N GLY A 76 6.68 -22.58 -7.92
CA GLY A 76 5.58 -22.11 -7.08
C GLY A 76 4.53 -21.27 -7.82
N LYS A 77 4.76 -20.96 -9.09
CA LYS A 77 3.84 -20.20 -9.95
C LYS A 77 2.58 -20.98 -10.30
N VAL A 78 2.65 -22.31 -10.29
CA VAL A 78 1.49 -23.18 -10.55
C VAL A 78 1.27 -24.11 -9.37
N VAL A 79 0.07 -24.08 -8.80
CA VAL A 79 -0.35 -25.01 -7.74
C VAL A 79 -1.35 -26.00 -8.31
N LYS A 80 -1.07 -27.29 -8.20
CA LYS A 80 -1.98 -28.37 -8.63
C LYS A 80 -2.57 -29.08 -7.43
N LEU A 81 -3.89 -29.17 -7.42
CA LEU A 81 -4.65 -29.98 -6.47
C LEU A 81 -5.28 -31.15 -7.24
N THR A 82 -4.88 -32.37 -6.89
CA THR A 82 -5.33 -33.59 -7.58
C THR A 82 -6.02 -34.53 -6.61
N ASP A 83 -7.24 -34.91 -6.96
CA ASP A 83 -7.95 -35.99 -6.30
C ASP A 83 -7.46 -37.34 -6.86
N PRO A 84 -6.79 -38.18 -6.05
CA PRO A 84 -6.23 -39.44 -6.53
C PRO A 84 -7.29 -40.46 -6.96
N GLN A 85 -8.52 -40.36 -6.47
CA GLN A 85 -9.59 -41.30 -6.78
C GLN A 85 -10.28 -40.96 -8.10
N THR A 86 -10.63 -39.69 -8.30
CA THR A 86 -11.30 -39.23 -9.54
C THR A 86 -10.33 -38.80 -10.64
N LYS A 87 -9.04 -38.66 -10.32
CA LYS A 87 -7.96 -38.10 -11.18
C LYS A 87 -8.17 -36.65 -11.62
N LYS A 88 -9.26 -36.00 -11.19
CA LYS A 88 -9.52 -34.60 -11.47
C LYS A 88 -8.41 -33.73 -10.89
N THR A 89 -7.92 -32.81 -11.70
CA THR A 89 -6.88 -31.86 -11.30
C THR A 89 -7.35 -30.43 -11.49
N VAL A 90 -7.20 -29.62 -10.46
CA VAL A 90 -7.34 -28.15 -10.52
C VAL A 90 -5.95 -27.54 -10.52
N GLN A 91 -5.69 -26.65 -11.46
CA GLN A 91 -4.47 -25.85 -11.56
C GLN A 91 -4.78 -24.41 -11.18
N PHE A 92 -3.93 -23.84 -10.35
CA PHE A 92 -3.94 -22.44 -9.99
C PHE A 92 -2.70 -21.77 -10.53
N ASP A 93 -2.89 -20.70 -11.29
CA ASP A 93 -1.86 -19.79 -11.78
C ASP A 93 -1.71 -18.65 -10.76
N ALA A 94 -0.63 -18.69 -9.98
CA ALA A 94 -0.32 -17.70 -8.95
C ALA A 94 0.14 -16.36 -9.52
N VAL A 95 0.52 -16.32 -10.80
CA VAL A 95 0.93 -15.10 -11.50
C VAL A 95 -0.29 -14.34 -12.01
N HIS A 96 -1.36 -15.02 -12.41
CA HIS A 96 -2.55 -14.35 -12.96
C HIS A 96 -3.79 -14.45 -12.07
N GLY A 97 -3.69 -15.13 -10.92
CA GLY A 97 -4.81 -15.38 -10.00
C GLY A 97 -5.92 -16.20 -10.66
N THR A 98 -5.59 -17.08 -11.61
CA THR A 98 -6.58 -17.87 -12.35
C THR A 98 -6.58 -19.31 -11.91
N MET A 99 -7.78 -19.89 -11.75
CA MET A 99 -7.94 -21.30 -11.36
C MET A 99 -8.70 -22.03 -12.46
N ARG A 100 -8.25 -23.22 -12.86
CA ARG A 100 -8.77 -23.98 -14.02
C ARG A 100 -8.77 -25.48 -13.76
N LEU A 101 -9.74 -26.22 -14.30
CA LEU A 101 -9.63 -27.68 -14.40
C LEU A 101 -8.67 -28.06 -15.53
N ALA A 102 -7.78 -29.03 -15.28
CA ALA A 102 -6.80 -29.49 -16.26
C ALA A 102 -7.44 -30.22 -17.47
N ASP A 103 -8.61 -30.83 -17.28
CA ASP A 103 -9.18 -31.80 -18.22
C ASP A 103 -10.22 -31.21 -19.19
N GLN A 104 -10.54 -29.91 -19.07
CA GLN A 104 -11.48 -29.22 -19.97
C GLN A 104 -10.80 -28.04 -20.65
N LYS A 105 -10.70 -28.12 -21.98
CA LYS A 105 -9.86 -27.26 -22.84
C LYS A 105 -10.25 -25.77 -22.86
N ALA A 106 -11.32 -25.38 -22.19
CA ALA A 106 -11.69 -24.01 -21.87
C ALA A 106 -12.88 -24.08 -20.92
N GLN A 107 -13.08 -23.05 -20.10
CA GLN A 107 -14.26 -22.80 -19.24
C GLN A 107 -14.20 -23.36 -17.81
N ALA A 108 -13.48 -22.64 -16.95
CA ALA A 108 -14.14 -21.87 -15.89
C ALA A 108 -13.06 -21.15 -15.07
N LEU A 109 -13.01 -19.82 -15.16
CA LEU A 109 -12.38 -18.98 -14.15
C LEU A 109 -13.30 -18.98 -12.93
N ALA A 110 -13.16 -19.97 -12.06
CA ALA A 110 -13.95 -20.01 -10.83
C ALA A 110 -13.19 -19.34 -9.68
N ALA A 111 -13.86 -18.50 -8.90
CA ALA A 111 -13.32 -17.93 -7.67
C ALA A 111 -13.16 -19.00 -6.57
N GLU A 112 -13.92 -20.08 -6.68
CA GLU A 112 -13.93 -21.23 -5.77
C GLU A 112 -14.13 -22.54 -6.58
N PHE A 113 -13.44 -23.60 -6.17
CA PHE A 113 -13.69 -24.98 -6.59
C PHE A 113 -13.96 -25.87 -5.39
N GLN A 114 -14.90 -26.80 -5.56
CA GLN A 114 -15.20 -27.85 -4.60
C GLN A 114 -15.05 -29.23 -5.27
N PHE A 115 -14.25 -30.10 -4.67
CA PHE A 115 -14.20 -31.53 -5.02
C PHE A 115 -15.24 -32.26 -4.20
N LYS A 116 -16.17 -32.95 -4.88
CA LYS A 116 -17.19 -33.79 -4.24
C LYS A 116 -17.00 -35.26 -4.62
N ARG A 117 -17.03 -36.16 -3.63
CA ARG A 117 -17.16 -37.61 -3.80
C ARG A 117 -18.39 -38.08 -3.04
N ASP A 118 -19.26 -38.85 -3.69
CA ASP A 118 -20.52 -39.34 -3.10
C ASP A 118 -21.32 -38.24 -2.38
N LYS A 119 -21.41 -37.07 -3.03
CA LYS A 119 -22.03 -35.82 -2.54
C LYS A 119 -21.32 -35.13 -1.36
N LYS A 120 -20.30 -35.73 -0.75
CA LYS A 120 -19.46 -35.11 0.30
C LYS A 120 -18.32 -34.28 -0.28
N ILE A 121 -18.05 -33.12 0.29
CA ILE A 121 -16.91 -32.28 -0.09
C ILE A 121 -15.63 -32.89 0.50
N VAL A 122 -14.67 -33.23 -0.37
CA VAL A 122 -13.36 -33.79 0.02
C VAL A 122 -12.23 -32.75 -0.03
N ALA A 123 -12.40 -31.69 -0.83
CA ALA A 123 -11.51 -30.53 -0.81
C ALA A 123 -12.24 -29.29 -1.35
N ARG A 124 -11.81 -28.11 -0.88
CA ARG A 124 -12.20 -26.82 -1.44
C ARG A 124 -10.97 -25.95 -1.64
N ALA A 125 -10.96 -25.20 -2.74
CA ALA A 125 -9.93 -24.22 -3.05
C ALA A 125 -10.62 -22.93 -3.47
N TRP A 126 -10.25 -21.80 -2.88
CA TRP A 126 -10.82 -20.51 -3.23
C TRP A 126 -9.76 -19.42 -3.12
N ILE A 127 -9.91 -18.41 -3.96
CA ILE A 127 -9.09 -17.21 -3.86
C ILE A 127 -9.81 -16.29 -2.89
N LYS A 128 -9.27 -16.15 -1.68
CA LYS A 128 -9.62 -14.98 -0.88
C LYS A 128 -8.85 -13.84 -1.52
N LYS A 129 -9.52 -13.07 -2.40
CA LYS A 129 -9.01 -11.74 -2.75
C LYS A 129 -8.74 -11.09 -1.40
N SER A 130 -7.48 -10.79 -1.11
CA SER A 130 -7.22 -9.86 -0.02
C SER A 130 -7.98 -8.62 -0.45
N GLU A 131 -8.98 -8.22 0.34
CA GLU A 131 -9.29 -6.81 0.34
C GLU A 131 -7.94 -6.15 0.63
N PRO A 132 -7.43 -5.29 -0.26
CA PRO A 132 -6.22 -4.57 0.05
C PRO A 132 -6.46 -3.94 1.41
N ARG A 133 -5.59 -4.20 2.38
CA ARG A 133 -5.58 -3.29 3.54
C ARG A 133 -5.38 -1.91 2.93
N LEU A 134 -6.33 -1.03 3.23
CA LEU A 134 -6.70 0.17 2.49
C LEU A 134 -5.64 1.28 2.51
N GLY A 135 -4.38 0.93 2.68
CA GLY A 135 -3.35 1.88 3.06
C GLY A 135 -3.52 2.35 4.49
N PHE A 136 -2.84 3.44 4.81
CA PHE A 136 -2.97 4.19 6.05
C PHE A 136 -2.65 5.65 5.71
N ARG A 137 -3.39 6.58 6.32
CA ARG A 137 -3.13 8.02 6.21
C ARG A 137 -3.30 8.66 7.57
N ASP A 138 -2.35 9.52 7.94
CA ASP A 138 -2.43 10.39 9.11
C ASP A 138 -2.14 11.82 8.65
N ASP A 139 -3.12 12.70 8.87
CA ASP A 139 -3.05 14.13 8.54
C ASP A 139 -2.61 14.97 9.76
N PHE A 140 -2.26 14.33 10.88
CA PHE A 140 -1.71 14.98 12.08
C PHE A 140 -2.56 16.14 12.68
N ASP A 141 -3.87 16.20 12.39
CA ASP A 141 -4.75 17.24 12.94
C ASP A 141 -4.96 17.05 14.45
N LYS A 142 -4.25 17.87 15.25
CA LYS A 142 -4.26 17.95 16.72
C LYS A 142 -3.74 16.71 17.46
N LYS A 143 -3.67 15.56 16.80
CA LYS A 143 -3.13 14.29 17.31
C LYS A 143 -2.52 13.50 16.16
N TYR A 144 -1.56 12.64 16.46
CA TYR A 144 -1.14 11.54 15.59
C TYR A 144 -1.85 10.25 16.00
N ASP A 145 -2.01 9.32 15.06
CA ASP A 145 -2.69 8.05 15.28
C ASP A 145 -1.97 7.19 16.35
N PRO A 146 -2.69 6.48 17.23
CA PRO A 146 -2.07 5.60 18.22
C PRO A 146 -1.32 4.40 17.63
N ALA A 147 -1.44 4.11 16.33
CA ALA A 147 -0.68 3.07 15.65
C ALA A 147 0.82 3.38 15.50
N TRP A 148 1.23 4.64 15.68
CA TRP A 148 2.63 5.04 15.62
C TRP A 148 3.42 4.50 16.82
N GLU A 149 4.48 3.74 16.53
CA GLU A 149 5.57 3.48 17.46
C GLU A 149 6.63 4.56 17.28
N ILE A 150 7.03 5.22 18.36
CA ILE A 150 8.06 6.27 18.29
C ILE A 150 9.35 5.71 18.87
N PHE A 151 10.29 5.35 17.99
CA PHE A 151 11.60 4.83 18.38
C PHE A 151 12.43 5.92 19.04
N ASN A 152 13.12 5.58 20.14
CA ASN A 152 13.95 6.49 20.93
C ASN A 152 13.25 7.84 21.22
N LYS A 153 12.03 7.78 21.74
CA LYS A 153 11.17 8.96 21.95
C LYS A 153 11.81 10.01 22.85
N ALA A 154 11.87 11.24 22.35
CA ALA A 154 12.25 12.48 23.03
C ALA A 154 11.09 13.49 22.90
N PRO A 155 10.12 13.49 23.84
CA PRO A 155 8.84 14.21 23.70
C PRO A 155 8.97 15.73 23.52
N THR A 156 10.05 16.35 24.03
CA THR A 156 10.27 17.80 23.93
C THR A 156 10.58 18.28 22.51
N HIS A 157 10.83 17.36 21.58
CA HIS A 157 11.18 17.62 20.18
C HIS A 157 10.12 17.08 19.21
N ILE A 158 8.92 16.82 19.73
CA ILE A 158 7.74 16.45 18.95
C ILE A 158 6.65 17.47 19.30
N SER A 159 6.03 18.07 18.29
CA SER A 159 4.94 19.02 18.51
C SER A 159 3.87 18.88 17.44
N LEU A 160 2.61 19.08 17.86
CA LEU A 160 1.45 19.24 16.97
C LEU A 160 0.87 20.66 17.06
N THR A 161 1.54 21.54 17.82
CA THR A 161 1.04 22.89 18.12
C THR A 161 2.00 23.99 17.71
N LYS A 162 3.28 23.68 17.44
CA LYS A 162 4.24 24.64 16.86
C LYS A 162 3.74 25.12 15.50
N GLN A 163 3.27 24.20 14.68
CA GLN A 163 2.56 24.46 13.42
C GLN A 163 1.27 23.62 13.41
N PRO A 164 0.12 24.21 13.83
CA PRO A 164 -1.14 23.46 13.94
C PRO A 164 -1.57 22.83 12.62
N GLY A 165 -1.95 21.56 12.68
CA GLY A 165 -2.30 20.77 11.49
C GLY A 165 -1.17 19.86 11.00
N TRP A 166 0.06 20.05 11.48
CA TRP A 166 1.23 19.27 11.07
C TRP A 166 1.93 18.61 12.26
N LEU A 167 2.61 17.50 11.99
CA LEU A 167 3.57 16.90 12.92
C LEU A 167 4.92 17.58 12.76
N THR A 168 5.35 18.34 13.76
CA THR A 168 6.70 18.89 13.82
C THR A 168 7.62 17.94 14.60
N ILE A 169 8.69 17.47 13.94
CA ILE A 169 9.82 16.79 14.56
C ILE A 169 11.01 17.74 14.52
N THR A 170 11.47 18.20 15.68
CA THR A 170 12.69 19.01 15.77
C THR A 170 13.90 18.08 15.65
N THR A 171 14.76 18.34 14.66
CA THR A 171 15.99 17.57 14.46
C THR A 171 16.88 17.63 15.70
N GLN A 172 17.63 16.56 15.93
CA GLN A 172 18.54 16.43 17.06
C GLN A 172 19.72 15.55 16.67
N ARG A 173 20.81 15.64 17.43
CA ARG A 173 21.93 14.71 17.33
C ARG A 173 21.46 13.26 17.59
N GLY A 174 21.74 12.40 16.62
CA GLY A 174 21.47 10.97 16.59
C GLY A 174 21.62 10.43 15.16
N ASP A 175 22.14 9.22 14.99
CA ASP A 175 22.32 8.66 13.65
C ASP A 175 21.95 7.16 13.65
N LEU A 176 21.41 6.69 12.53
CA LEU A 176 21.22 5.28 12.24
C LEU A 176 22.46 4.68 11.59
N TRP A 177 23.35 5.52 11.05
CA TRP A 177 24.50 5.05 10.32
C TRP A 177 25.45 4.21 11.20
N HIS A 178 25.77 3.01 10.69
CA HIS A 178 26.69 2.05 11.31
C HIS A 178 26.34 1.68 12.76
N ARG A 179 27.17 2.10 13.71
CA ARG A 179 27.08 1.67 15.13
C ARG A 179 26.49 2.73 16.02
N HIS A 180 26.02 3.85 15.45
CA HIS A 180 25.47 4.94 16.24
C HIS A 180 24.10 4.56 16.80
N ASN A 181 23.18 4.10 15.94
CA ASN A 181 21.87 3.52 16.28
C ASN A 181 21.10 4.29 17.36
N ASN A 182 21.23 5.61 17.37
CA ASN A 182 20.74 6.49 18.44
C ASN A 182 19.91 7.67 17.94
N THR A 183 19.48 7.64 16.68
CA THR A 183 18.44 8.54 16.15
C THR A 183 17.21 8.48 17.04
N LYS A 184 16.62 9.65 17.31
CA LYS A 184 15.45 9.82 18.17
C LYS A 184 14.23 10.19 17.34
N ASN A 185 13.04 9.95 17.90
CA ASN A 185 11.77 10.37 17.29
C ASN A 185 11.53 9.82 15.88
N ILE A 186 11.97 8.60 15.59
CA ILE A 186 11.55 7.94 14.34
C ILE A 186 10.11 7.45 14.55
N PHE A 187 9.19 7.99 13.76
CA PHE A 187 7.79 7.56 13.77
C PHE A 187 7.66 6.35 12.86
N LEU A 188 7.39 5.19 13.44
CA LEU A 188 7.33 3.91 12.75
C LEU A 188 5.91 3.33 12.83
N LEU A 189 5.35 3.04 11.67
CA LEU A 189 4.10 2.32 11.50
C LEU A 189 4.45 0.89 11.07
N LYS A 190 3.89 -0.11 11.76
CA LYS A 190 3.94 -1.49 11.26
C LYS A 190 3.34 -1.54 9.86
N ASN A 191 4.08 -2.06 8.88
CA ASN A 191 3.68 -2.02 7.48
C ASN A 191 2.25 -2.60 7.31
N PRO A 192 1.26 -1.78 6.94
CA PRO A 192 -0.13 -2.21 6.84
C PRO A 192 -0.39 -3.03 5.57
N ILE A 193 0.51 -3.03 4.58
CA ILE A 193 0.35 -3.73 3.32
C ILE A 193 0.67 -5.22 3.54
N ALA A 194 -0.34 -6.08 3.33
CA ALA A 194 -0.26 -7.51 3.65
C ALA A 194 0.56 -8.30 2.63
N ASP A 195 1.07 -9.46 3.07
CA ASP A 195 1.68 -10.51 2.24
C ASP A 195 2.80 -10.01 1.29
N GLY A 196 3.64 -9.07 1.74
CA GLY A 196 4.76 -8.54 0.95
C GLY A 196 4.34 -7.64 -0.22
N GLY A 197 3.08 -7.20 -0.24
CA GLY A 197 2.53 -6.41 -1.33
C GLY A 197 3.28 -5.11 -1.63
N ASP A 198 3.17 -4.68 -2.88
CA ASP A 198 3.76 -3.44 -3.40
C ASP A 198 3.00 -2.20 -2.89
N PHE A 199 3.72 -1.11 -2.65
CA PHE A 199 3.15 0.08 -2.02
C PHE A 199 3.76 1.39 -2.49
N VAL A 200 3.08 2.48 -2.16
CA VAL A 200 3.52 3.86 -2.32
C VAL A 200 3.48 4.51 -0.94
N LEU A 201 4.63 5.00 -0.46
CA LEU A 201 4.73 5.94 0.65
C LEU A 201 4.73 7.36 0.10
N THR A 202 4.01 8.28 0.72
CA THR A 202 4.07 9.70 0.40
C THR A 202 3.96 10.53 1.67
N THR A 203 4.78 11.57 1.76
CA THR A 203 4.66 12.63 2.77
C THR A 203 4.85 13.97 2.09
N HIS A 204 4.27 15.01 2.67
CA HIS A 204 4.60 16.40 2.36
C HIS A 204 5.33 16.99 3.57
N ILE A 205 6.56 17.46 3.35
CA ILE A 205 7.31 18.25 4.33
C ILE A 205 7.02 19.70 4.01
N ALA A 206 6.16 20.33 4.82
CA ALA A 206 5.67 21.67 4.55
C ALA A 206 6.68 22.76 4.93
N ASP A 207 7.54 22.48 5.91
CA ASP A 207 8.59 23.38 6.37
C ASP A 207 9.78 22.55 6.87
N PHE A 208 10.89 22.64 6.13
CA PHE A 208 12.19 22.09 6.50
C PHE A 208 13.26 22.62 5.54
N GLU A 209 14.22 23.38 6.07
CA GLU A 209 15.28 24.00 5.29
C GLU A 209 16.64 23.57 5.88
N PRO A 210 17.27 22.49 5.36
CA PRO A 210 18.52 22.00 5.90
C PRO A 210 19.68 22.90 5.44
N GLU A 211 20.43 23.46 6.39
CA GLU A 211 21.51 24.42 6.12
C GLU A 211 22.87 24.02 6.72
N SER A 212 22.92 22.90 7.42
CA SER A 212 24.11 22.43 8.12
C SER A 212 24.25 20.93 8.02
N ASP A 213 25.51 20.46 8.07
CA ASP A 213 25.84 19.05 7.88
C ASP A 213 24.96 18.11 8.71
N TRP A 214 24.36 17.19 7.96
CA TRP A 214 23.53 16.08 8.41
C TRP A 214 22.19 16.48 9.03
N ASN A 215 21.73 17.72 8.84
CA ASN A 215 20.31 17.99 8.88
C ASN A 215 19.62 17.10 7.83
N GLN A 216 18.67 16.27 8.26
CA GLN A 216 17.95 15.32 7.40
C GLN A 216 16.50 15.22 7.86
N ALA A 217 15.55 15.16 6.93
CA ALA A 217 14.16 14.81 7.22
C ALA A 217 13.51 14.08 6.04
N GLY A 218 12.67 13.07 6.31
CA GLY A 218 11.98 12.37 5.24
C GLY A 218 11.35 11.03 5.61
N LEU A 219 11.29 10.13 4.63
CA LEU A 219 10.64 8.83 4.70
C LEU A 219 11.62 7.70 5.01
N ILE A 220 11.17 6.66 5.69
CA ILE A 220 11.95 5.45 5.97
C ILE A 220 11.14 4.16 5.77
N CYS A 221 11.79 3.16 5.18
CA CYS A 221 11.45 1.74 5.26
C CYS A 221 12.43 1.09 6.25
N TYR A 222 11.92 0.34 7.23
CA TYR A 222 12.70 -0.02 8.43
C TYR A 222 12.40 -1.45 8.88
N ASP A 223 13.43 -2.29 8.94
CA ASP A 223 13.38 -3.60 9.60
C ASP A 223 13.91 -3.50 11.02
N ASP A 224 15.12 -2.95 11.14
CA ASP A 224 15.75 -2.60 12.41
C ASP A 224 16.80 -1.49 12.21
N VAL A 225 17.55 -1.18 13.27
CA VAL A 225 18.54 -0.09 13.26
C VAL A 225 19.70 -0.33 12.28
N ASP A 226 19.99 -1.59 11.94
CA ASP A 226 21.09 -1.99 11.06
C ASP A 226 20.59 -2.37 9.65
N ASN A 227 19.28 -2.26 9.41
CA ASN A 227 18.61 -2.65 8.16
C ASN A 227 17.48 -1.67 7.83
N TYR A 228 17.77 -0.66 7.00
CA TYR A 228 16.81 0.36 6.62
C TYR A 228 17.10 0.97 5.23
N LEU A 229 16.08 1.60 4.66
CA LEU A 229 16.18 2.49 3.51
C LEU A 229 15.51 3.81 3.87
N ALA A 230 16.24 4.92 3.78
CA ALA A 230 15.75 6.26 4.09
C ALA A 230 15.88 7.18 2.87
N TYR A 231 14.83 7.93 2.54
CA TYR A 231 14.84 8.96 1.52
C TYR A 231 14.53 10.31 2.16
N THR A 232 15.53 11.19 2.21
CA THR A 232 15.49 12.43 2.98
C THR A 232 15.84 13.64 2.14
N PHE A 233 15.28 14.79 2.49
CA PHE A 233 15.87 16.08 2.14
C PHE A 233 16.92 16.39 3.20
N GLN A 234 18.14 16.73 2.76
CA GLN A 234 19.30 16.83 3.65
C GLN A 234 20.27 17.94 3.25
N TYR A 235 21.24 18.20 4.12
CA TYR A 235 22.44 18.97 3.81
C TYR A 235 23.70 18.14 4.13
N ASP A 236 24.62 18.07 3.18
CA ASP A 236 25.98 17.56 3.37
C ASP A 236 26.93 18.34 2.47
N GLU A 237 27.81 19.15 3.07
CA GLU A 237 28.78 19.99 2.37
C GLU A 237 29.64 19.17 1.39
N ASN A 238 29.98 17.92 1.74
CA ASN A 238 30.80 17.06 0.88
C ASN A 238 30.03 16.53 -0.34
N GLN A 239 28.70 16.61 -0.31
CA GLN A 239 27.81 16.23 -1.42
C GLN A 239 27.28 17.45 -2.20
N GLY A 240 27.84 18.64 -1.97
CA GLY A 240 27.41 19.88 -2.63
C GLY A 240 26.34 20.67 -1.86
N GLY A 241 26.09 20.31 -0.60
CA GLY A 241 25.12 20.99 0.27
C GLY A 241 23.75 20.31 0.25
N ARG A 242 22.71 21.07 -0.08
CA ARG A 242 21.32 20.61 -0.07
C ARG A 242 21.08 19.54 -1.13
N SER A 243 20.49 18.43 -0.72
CA SER A 243 20.19 17.33 -1.64
C SER A 243 19.04 16.47 -1.15
N LEU A 244 18.37 15.81 -2.10
CA LEU A 244 17.50 14.67 -1.85
C LEU A 244 18.37 13.42 -1.86
N CYS A 245 18.48 12.69 -0.75
CA CYS A 245 19.39 11.57 -0.62
C CYS A 245 18.66 10.28 -0.24
N LEU A 246 18.99 9.21 -0.96
CA LEU A 246 18.62 7.83 -0.66
C LEU A 246 19.80 7.13 -0.02
N VAL A 247 19.63 6.75 1.24
CA VAL A 247 20.57 5.92 2.00
C VAL A 247 19.94 4.55 2.25
N ARG A 248 20.76 3.51 2.17
CA ARG A 248 20.37 2.13 2.46
C ARG A 248 21.46 1.46 3.29
N GLU A 249 21.03 0.65 4.23
CA GLU A 249 21.91 -0.15 5.09
C GLU A 249 21.38 -1.58 5.16
N GLU A 250 22.30 -2.55 5.09
CA GLU A 250 22.05 -3.98 5.29
C GLU A 250 23.14 -4.56 6.19
N GLU A 251 22.75 -5.21 7.29
CA GLU A 251 23.68 -5.78 8.29
C GLU A 251 24.75 -4.78 8.78
N ALA A 252 24.33 -3.54 9.07
CA ALA A 252 25.18 -2.44 9.51
C ALA A 252 26.23 -1.94 8.47
N LYS A 253 26.01 -2.28 7.18
CA LYS A 253 26.86 -1.87 6.06
C LYS A 253 26.08 -0.98 5.11
N ASP A 254 26.66 0.17 4.81
CA ASP A 254 26.13 1.10 3.83
C ASP A 254 26.18 0.50 2.42
N LEU A 255 25.12 0.74 1.67
CA LEU A 255 25.06 0.51 0.23
C LEU A 255 25.29 1.85 -0.49
N PRO A 256 25.64 1.83 -1.80
CA PRO A 256 25.81 3.05 -2.58
C PRO A 256 24.62 4.00 -2.44
N GLN A 257 24.92 5.25 -2.07
CA GLN A 257 23.93 6.30 -1.96
C GLN A 257 23.55 6.83 -3.35
N ALA A 258 22.32 7.32 -3.48
CA ALA A 258 21.90 8.08 -4.64
C ALA A 258 21.36 9.43 -4.17
N PHE A 259 21.75 10.51 -4.82
CA PHE A 259 21.30 11.84 -4.45
C PHE A 259 21.00 12.73 -5.65
N LEU A 260 20.13 13.70 -5.44
CA LEU A 260 19.79 14.76 -6.39
C LEU A 260 20.02 16.10 -5.70
N GLU A 261 20.92 16.92 -6.25
CA GLU A 261 21.23 18.25 -5.74
C GLU A 261 20.01 19.17 -5.78
N VAL A 262 19.87 20.02 -4.76
CA VAL A 262 18.83 21.03 -4.67
C VAL A 262 19.51 22.38 -4.41
N ASP A 263 19.59 23.20 -5.45
CA ASP A 263 20.39 24.44 -5.47
C ASP A 263 19.70 25.66 -4.84
N ARG A 264 18.54 25.45 -4.19
CA ARG A 264 17.72 26.53 -3.63
C ARG A 264 16.88 26.08 -2.44
N PRO A 265 16.48 27.00 -1.55
CA PRO A 265 15.42 26.77 -0.58
C PRO A 265 14.11 26.33 -1.24
N LEU A 266 13.32 25.55 -0.52
CA LEU A 266 12.04 25.02 -1.00
C LEU A 266 10.90 25.43 -0.07
N ASP A 267 9.82 25.99 -0.64
CA ASP A 267 8.57 26.29 0.07
C ASP A 267 7.68 25.04 0.17
N GLY A 268 8.25 23.95 0.70
CA GLY A 268 7.61 22.65 0.83
C GLY A 268 8.03 21.63 -0.24
N LEU A 269 7.96 20.35 0.14
CA LEU A 269 8.45 19.24 -0.69
C LEU A 269 7.67 17.95 -0.41
N TRP A 270 7.17 17.34 -1.48
CA TRP A 270 6.63 15.98 -1.41
C TRP A 270 7.74 14.98 -1.65
N LEU A 271 7.84 13.98 -0.76
CA LEU A 271 8.70 12.82 -0.93
C LEU A 271 7.83 11.59 -1.18
N ARG A 272 8.31 10.70 -2.03
CA ARG A 272 7.63 9.45 -2.37
C ARG A 272 8.62 8.30 -2.49
N ILE A 273 8.26 7.16 -1.89
CA ILE A 273 8.92 5.87 -2.10
C ILE A 273 7.89 4.92 -2.69
N ILE A 274 8.16 4.37 -3.88
CA ILE A 274 7.34 3.33 -4.50
C ILE A 274 8.12 2.03 -4.42
N LYS A 275 7.53 1.02 -3.80
CA LYS A 275 8.11 -0.32 -3.66
C LYS A 275 7.42 -1.28 -4.61
N ARG A 276 8.21 -2.00 -5.40
CA ARG A 276 7.78 -3.13 -6.23
C ARG A 276 8.73 -4.29 -6.06
N ASP A 277 8.25 -5.45 -5.62
CA ASP A 277 9.11 -6.58 -5.25
C ASP A 277 10.18 -6.10 -4.24
N ASN A 278 11.47 -6.19 -4.57
CA ASN A 278 12.57 -5.63 -3.76
C ASN A 278 13.17 -4.33 -4.34
N GLN A 279 12.51 -3.72 -5.33
CA GLN A 279 12.92 -2.46 -5.93
C GLN A 279 12.18 -1.28 -5.30
N TYR A 280 12.91 -0.20 -5.04
CA TYR A 280 12.44 1.04 -4.43
C TYR A 280 12.77 2.20 -5.36
N LEU A 281 11.74 2.79 -5.93
CA LEU A 281 11.81 4.03 -6.68
C LEU A 281 11.55 5.19 -5.72
N VAL A 282 12.48 6.13 -5.67
CA VAL A 282 12.34 7.34 -4.86
C VAL A 282 12.18 8.56 -5.76
N ALA A 283 11.24 9.42 -5.40
CA ALA A 283 10.87 10.57 -6.21
C ALA A 283 10.41 11.73 -5.32
N SER A 284 10.52 12.93 -5.85
CA SER A 284 10.06 14.16 -5.18
C SER A 284 9.19 15.03 -6.08
N SER A 285 8.40 15.91 -5.47
CA SER A 285 7.52 16.83 -6.20
C SER A 285 7.39 18.16 -5.44
N LEU A 286 7.20 19.26 -6.18
CA LEU A 286 6.93 20.59 -5.63
C LEU A 286 5.44 20.98 -5.67
N ASP A 287 4.60 20.17 -6.32
CA ASP A 287 3.16 20.44 -6.48
C ASP A 287 2.27 19.26 -6.04
N GLY A 288 2.88 18.19 -5.53
CA GLY A 288 2.22 16.96 -5.12
C GLY A 288 1.64 16.14 -6.28
N GLN A 289 1.85 16.54 -7.53
CA GLN A 289 1.25 15.92 -8.73
C GLN A 289 2.32 15.38 -9.69
N HIS A 290 3.33 16.18 -10.02
CA HIS A 290 4.40 15.82 -10.94
C HIS A 290 5.65 15.43 -10.13
N TYR A 291 5.98 14.14 -10.18
CA TYR A 291 7.11 13.58 -9.43
C TYR A 291 8.32 13.37 -10.33
N HIS A 292 9.46 13.90 -9.91
CA HIS A 292 10.77 13.67 -10.49
C HIS A 292 11.44 12.49 -9.80
N ILE A 293 11.82 11.47 -10.57
CA ILE A 293 12.51 10.29 -10.05
C ILE A 293 13.96 10.65 -9.75
N THR A 294 14.40 10.37 -8.53
CA THR A 294 15.80 10.54 -8.11
C THR A 294 16.58 9.26 -8.37
N ALA A 295 16.04 8.10 -7.98
CA ALA A 295 16.71 6.81 -8.15
C ALA A 295 15.73 5.64 -8.13
N VAL A 296 16.18 4.49 -8.63
CA VAL A 296 15.54 3.19 -8.41
C VAL A 296 16.60 2.19 -7.97
N GLU A 297 16.40 1.63 -6.79
CA GLU A 297 17.42 0.90 -6.07
C GLU A 297 16.83 -0.34 -5.40
N THR A 298 17.62 -1.39 -5.21
CA THR A 298 17.18 -2.59 -4.49
C THR A 298 17.55 -2.50 -3.01
N TRP A 299 16.72 -3.05 -2.13
CA TRP A 299 17.04 -3.17 -0.71
C TRP A 299 16.30 -4.35 -0.07
N GLY A 300 17.05 -5.13 0.71
CA GLY A 300 16.57 -6.27 1.48
C GLY A 300 15.86 -7.32 0.65
N ASN A 301 14.95 -8.05 1.32
CA ASN A 301 14.07 -9.03 0.68
C ASN A 301 12.81 -8.40 0.06
N GLY A 302 12.64 -7.08 0.13
CA GLY A 302 11.43 -6.40 -0.32
C GLY A 302 10.25 -6.54 0.64
N GLU A 303 10.45 -6.82 1.93
CA GLU A 303 9.36 -6.95 2.90
C GLU A 303 9.61 -6.10 4.16
N PRO A 304 9.66 -4.76 4.05
CA PRO A 304 9.95 -3.89 5.19
C PRO A 304 8.92 -4.12 6.30
N LEU A 305 9.41 -4.36 7.52
CA LEU A 305 8.57 -4.61 8.70
C LEU A 305 7.79 -3.36 9.11
N LYS A 306 8.41 -2.18 8.99
CA LYS A 306 7.85 -0.88 9.33
C LYS A 306 8.17 0.16 8.27
N VAL A 307 7.36 1.21 8.25
CA VAL A 307 7.52 2.38 7.38
C VAL A 307 7.26 3.65 8.20
N GLY A 308 7.80 4.79 7.81
CA GLY A 308 7.74 5.93 8.72
C GLY A 308 8.33 7.25 8.27
N LEU A 309 8.47 8.13 9.26
CA LEU A 309 9.07 9.46 9.16
C LEU A 309 10.28 9.56 10.10
N LEU A 310 11.29 10.32 9.68
CA LEU A 310 12.41 10.72 10.54
C LEU A 310 12.80 12.17 10.33
N ALA A 311 13.44 12.76 11.34
CA ALA A 311 14.19 14.00 11.25
C ALA A 311 15.40 13.95 12.19
N THR A 312 16.61 14.29 11.73
CA THR A 312 17.85 14.16 12.50
C THR A 312 18.94 15.15 12.09
N ASN A 313 19.94 15.33 12.95
CA ASN A 313 21.20 16.05 12.67
C ASN A 313 22.39 15.08 12.50
N GLY A 314 22.15 13.79 12.31
CA GLY A 314 23.21 12.78 12.32
C GLY A 314 24.05 12.88 13.60
N GLN A 315 25.37 12.70 13.49
CA GLN A 315 26.29 12.90 14.61
C GLN A 315 26.74 14.37 14.81
N SER A 316 26.22 15.35 14.06
CA SER A 316 26.65 16.74 14.15
C SER A 316 26.11 17.40 15.41
N ASN A 317 26.73 18.53 15.76
CA ASN A 317 26.20 19.48 16.74
C ASN A 317 25.55 20.68 16.04
N ALA A 318 25.04 20.48 14.82
CA ALA A 318 24.33 21.53 14.09
C ALA A 318 23.11 22.01 14.88
N ASP A 319 22.65 23.22 14.56
CA ASP A 319 21.44 23.76 15.15
C ASP A 319 20.24 22.83 14.91
N MET A 320 19.37 22.77 15.92
CA MET A 320 18.14 22.00 15.84
C MET A 320 17.12 22.80 15.04
N ILE A 321 16.63 22.21 13.95
CA ILE A 321 15.64 22.84 13.07
C ILE A 321 14.37 22.00 13.04
N ASP A 322 13.24 22.64 12.78
CA ASP A 322 11.94 21.97 12.74
C ASP A 322 11.70 21.36 11.35
N ALA A 323 11.30 20.09 11.32
CA ALA A 323 10.74 19.45 10.14
C ALA A 323 9.24 19.23 10.36
N SER A 324 8.40 19.92 9.60
CA SER A 324 6.94 19.83 9.72
C SER A 324 6.34 18.98 8.60
N PHE A 325 5.75 17.86 9.00
CA PHE A 325 5.10 16.91 8.11
C PHE A 325 3.60 17.15 8.10
N ASP A 326 3.05 17.41 6.92
CA ASP A 326 1.63 17.68 6.71
C ASP A 326 0.78 16.41 6.78
N PHE A 327 1.26 15.34 6.16
CA PHE A 327 0.63 14.03 6.27
C PHE A 327 1.65 12.92 6.05
N PHE A 328 1.35 11.73 6.54
CA PHE A 328 1.96 10.48 6.08
C PHE A 328 0.90 9.60 5.44
N GLU A 329 1.20 9.03 4.27
CA GLU A 329 0.32 8.11 3.57
C GLU A 329 1.09 6.90 3.05
N ILE A 330 0.51 5.72 3.23
CA ILE A 330 0.88 4.50 2.52
C ILE A 330 -0.34 3.97 1.77
N THR A 331 -0.19 3.60 0.50
CA THR A 331 -1.25 2.97 -0.30
C THR A 331 -0.70 1.78 -1.10
N PRO A 332 -1.54 0.80 -1.48
CA PRO A 332 -1.15 -0.20 -2.47
C PRO A 332 -0.80 0.47 -3.81
N ILE A 333 0.16 -0.10 -4.54
CA ILE A 333 0.51 0.42 -5.87
C ILE A 333 -0.62 0.25 -6.90
N GLY A 334 -0.88 1.27 -7.72
CA GLY A 334 -1.79 1.22 -8.86
C GLY A 334 -1.12 0.80 -10.18
N LYS A 335 -1.91 0.66 -11.25
CA LYS A 335 -1.39 0.24 -12.56
C LYS A 335 -0.35 1.20 -13.14
N ASP A 336 -0.53 2.50 -12.94
CA ASP A 336 0.37 3.51 -13.51
C ASP A 336 1.71 3.54 -12.78
N GLN A 337 1.71 3.42 -11.46
CA GLN A 337 2.96 3.31 -10.71
C GLN A 337 3.71 2.01 -11.03
N LYS A 338 3.02 0.89 -11.31
CA LYS A 338 3.68 -0.35 -11.77
C LYS A 338 4.45 -0.16 -13.09
N ARG A 339 3.97 0.72 -13.99
CA ARG A 339 4.63 0.99 -15.28
C ARG A 339 5.98 1.68 -15.13
N LEU A 340 6.18 2.42 -14.04
CA LEU A 340 7.45 3.11 -13.76
C LEU A 340 8.65 2.15 -13.61
N PHE A 341 8.41 0.87 -13.34
CA PHE A 341 9.45 -0.16 -13.23
C PHE A 341 9.68 -0.96 -14.52
N SER A 342 8.76 -0.88 -15.49
CA SER A 342 8.91 -1.59 -16.78
C SER A 342 9.66 -0.77 -17.82
N ASP A 343 9.61 0.55 -17.68
CA ASP A 343 10.31 1.46 -18.58
C ASP A 343 11.76 1.55 -18.10
N LYS A 344 12.73 1.31 -19.00
CA LYS A 344 14.13 1.57 -18.68
C LYS A 344 14.23 3.03 -18.28
N LEU A 345 14.56 3.30 -17.02
CA LEU A 345 14.82 4.65 -16.53
C LEU A 345 15.83 5.32 -17.49
N PRO A 346 15.61 6.58 -17.87
CA PRO A 346 16.63 7.31 -18.60
C PRO A 346 17.92 7.29 -17.77
N LYS A 347 19.00 6.81 -18.39
CA LYS A 347 20.33 6.78 -17.82
C LYS A 347 20.90 8.18 -17.64
#